data_AF-W4S2F6-F1
#
_entry.id   AF-W4S2F6-F1
#
_cell.length_a   1.000
_cell.length_b   1.000
_cell.length_c   1.000
_cell.angle_alpha   90.00
_cell.angle_beta   90.00
_cell.angle_gamma   90.00
#
_symmetry.space_group_name_H-M   'P 1'
#
loop_
_entity.id
_entity.type
_entity.pdbx_description
1 polymer ?
#
loop_
_entity_poly.entity_id
_entity_poly.type
_entity_poly.pdbx_seq_one_letter_code
_entity_poly.pdbx_strand_id
1 'polypeptide(L)'
;MQRRQFLLASAAAASLPWSGRLFAAPRDSARMLVVFLRGGYDSNNLLVPHASDFYYQARPTLAIARPDAANPNSAVALDTRWGLNPVMRDALLPLWQRQQLAFVPFAGTDDLSRSHFETQDDIESGQAGRQRRDYRSGFMARLSGVLSGVPAIAFTDSLPLTFQGGGDLPNVSLRGIGKAGLDARQAQILSQMYDATPLAAAAREGLALRQQVTAQLREEMEQAGRGAASARTFADETRRMASLMRERYRLGFVDVGGWDTHANQGSVEGGLANNLRNLGEGLAAYADALGPAWKDTVVVVLSEFGRTFRENGSKGTDHGHGTTYWVLGGGVRGGRIAGEQVEVAQAQLLQNRDYPVLTNYRSLFGGVLSRLWGLSPAQLERVFPGARPRDLGLV
;
A
#
# COMPACT_ATOMS: atom_id res chain seq x y z
N MET A 1 64.69 2.79 -21.85
CA MET A 1 63.27 3.19 -21.93
C MET A 1 62.93 4.01 -20.68
N GLN A 2 62.16 5.09 -20.86
CA GLN A 2 62.32 6.35 -20.13
C GLN A 2 61.49 6.40 -18.83
N ARG A 3 62.11 6.81 -17.70
CA ARG A 3 61.45 7.10 -16.41
C ARG A 3 60.22 8.01 -16.53
N ARG A 4 60.19 8.86 -17.57
CA ARG A 4 59.08 9.75 -17.91
C ARG A 4 57.80 9.01 -18.33
N GLN A 5 57.94 7.88 -19.01
CA GLN A 5 56.80 7.03 -19.41
C GLN A 5 56.22 6.27 -18.20
N PHE A 6 57.06 5.89 -17.23
CA PHE A 6 56.60 5.24 -16.00
C PHE A 6 55.78 6.19 -15.11
N LEU A 7 56.21 7.45 -14.97
CA LEU A 7 55.48 8.47 -14.20
C LEU A 7 54.17 8.91 -14.87
N LEU A 8 54.14 8.97 -16.21
CA LEU A 8 52.89 9.21 -16.95
C LEU A 8 51.91 8.04 -16.85
N ALA A 9 52.41 6.79 -16.83
CA ALA A 9 51.57 5.60 -16.64
C ALA A 9 51.01 5.49 -15.21
N SER A 10 51.74 5.98 -14.19
CA SER A 10 51.26 5.97 -12.80
C SER A 10 50.25 7.09 -12.51
N ALA A 11 50.35 8.25 -13.20
CA ALA A 11 49.34 9.29 -13.11
C ALA A 11 48.00 8.90 -13.77
N ALA A 12 48.04 8.12 -14.86
CA ALA A 12 46.83 7.62 -15.54
C ALA A 12 46.09 6.52 -14.76
N ALA A 13 46.79 5.80 -13.86
CA ALA A 13 46.17 4.77 -13.02
C ALA A 13 45.39 5.35 -11.83
N ALA A 14 45.67 6.58 -11.42
CA ALA A 14 45.01 7.26 -10.29
C ALA A 14 43.68 7.95 -10.67
N SER A 15 43.35 8.03 -11.96
CA SER A 15 42.14 8.69 -12.47
C SER A 15 41.08 7.73 -12.99
N LEU A 16 41.16 6.43 -12.65
CA LEU A 16 40.01 5.55 -12.82
C LEU A 16 38.99 5.90 -11.73
N PRO A 17 37.80 6.44 -12.05
CA PRO A 17 36.72 6.42 -11.09
C PRO A 17 36.38 4.95 -10.89
N TRP A 18 36.92 4.34 -9.84
CA TRP A 18 36.27 3.21 -9.22
C TRP A 18 34.91 3.73 -8.77
N SER A 19 33.93 3.61 -9.67
CA SER A 19 32.52 3.53 -9.36
C SER A 19 32.27 2.20 -8.63
N GLY A 20 33.03 1.96 -7.56
CA GLY A 20 32.68 1.01 -6.55
C GLY A 20 31.34 1.46 -6.01
N ARG A 21 30.28 0.76 -6.43
CA ARG A 21 29.00 0.84 -5.73
C ARG A 21 29.30 0.35 -4.32
N LEU A 22 29.54 1.29 -3.41
CA LEU A 22 29.57 1.01 -1.98
C LEU A 22 28.17 0.50 -1.61
N PHE A 23 28.02 -0.82 -1.65
CA PHE A 23 26.89 -1.47 -1.02
C PHE A 23 27.13 -1.33 0.48
N ALA A 24 26.26 -0.59 1.16
CA ALA A 24 26.26 -0.56 2.61
C ALA A 24 26.18 -2.01 3.12
N ALA A 25 27.02 -2.35 4.09
CA ALA A 25 26.93 -3.66 4.75
C ALA A 25 25.49 -3.85 5.27
N PRO A 26 24.92 -5.07 5.18
CA PRO A 26 23.60 -5.37 5.72
C PRO A 26 23.50 -4.90 7.16
N ARG A 27 22.43 -4.17 7.50
CA ARG A 27 22.22 -3.80 8.90
C ARG A 27 21.72 -5.04 9.64
N ASP A 28 22.49 -5.53 10.59
CA ASP A 28 22.11 -6.65 11.46
C ASP A 28 20.80 -6.38 12.24
N SER A 29 20.42 -5.10 12.36
CA SER A 29 19.19 -4.62 12.96
C SER A 29 18.03 -4.37 11.98
N ALA A 30 18.17 -4.68 10.69
CA ALA A 30 17.15 -4.36 9.68
C ALA A 30 15.81 -5.07 9.95
N ARG A 31 14.72 -4.31 9.78
CA ARG A 31 13.35 -4.78 9.97
C ARG A 31 12.48 -4.42 8.77
N MET A 32 11.55 -5.30 8.43
CA MET A 32 10.49 -5.01 7.47
C MET A 32 9.12 -5.36 8.05
N LEU A 33 8.14 -4.47 7.86
CA LEU A 33 6.72 -4.78 8.00
C LEU A 33 6.06 -4.61 6.62
N VAL A 34 5.39 -5.65 6.14
CA VAL A 34 4.53 -5.59 4.95
C VAL A 34 3.10 -5.42 5.42
N VAL A 35 2.45 -4.34 4.96
CA VAL A 35 1.05 -4.01 5.27
C VAL A 35 0.22 -4.18 4.00
N PHE A 36 -0.56 -5.25 3.91
CA PHE A 36 -1.40 -5.54 2.76
C PHE A 36 -2.82 -5.01 2.97
N LEU A 37 -3.21 -4.00 2.19
CA LEU A 37 -4.56 -3.45 2.18
C LEU A 37 -5.44 -4.35 1.29
N ARG A 38 -6.32 -5.12 1.91
CA ARG A 38 -7.23 -6.08 1.24
C ARG A 38 -8.43 -5.33 0.67
N GLY A 39 -8.50 -5.28 -0.66
CA GLY A 39 -9.64 -4.72 -1.37
C GLY A 39 -9.28 -3.65 -2.39
N GLY A 40 -8.04 -3.45 -2.82
CA GLY A 40 -7.71 -2.55 -3.94
C GLY A 40 -8.18 -1.10 -3.75
N TYR A 41 -7.62 -0.33 -2.82
CA TYR A 41 -8.13 1.00 -2.48
C TYR A 41 -8.00 2.06 -3.61
N ASP A 42 -8.85 3.12 -3.55
CA ASP A 42 -8.73 4.27 -4.46
C ASP A 42 -7.57 5.19 -4.07
N SER A 43 -6.39 4.91 -4.64
CA SER A 43 -5.17 5.65 -4.32
C SER A 43 -5.15 7.11 -4.81
N ASN A 44 -6.03 7.51 -5.71
CA ASN A 44 -6.12 8.90 -6.18
C ASN A 44 -6.68 9.84 -5.10
N ASN A 45 -7.40 9.28 -4.14
CA ASN A 45 -7.90 9.98 -2.96
C ASN A 45 -6.97 9.82 -1.76
N LEU A 46 -5.78 9.23 -1.93
CA LEU A 46 -4.66 9.34 -1.01
C LEU A 46 -3.63 10.31 -1.56
N LEU A 47 -3.05 9.95 -2.71
CA LEU A 47 -2.02 10.69 -3.41
C LEU A 47 -2.70 11.45 -4.55
N VAL A 48 -3.12 12.66 -4.23
CA VAL A 48 -3.97 13.52 -5.05
C VAL A 48 -3.12 14.13 -6.18
N PRO A 49 -3.42 13.87 -7.46
CA PRO A 49 -2.76 14.51 -8.59
C PRO A 49 -3.29 15.93 -8.79
N HIS A 50 -3.07 16.81 -7.81
CA HIS A 50 -3.74 18.13 -7.72
C HIS A 50 -3.42 19.09 -8.86
N ALA A 51 -2.36 18.84 -9.64
CA ALA A 51 -2.07 19.61 -10.84
C ALA A 51 -2.93 19.21 -12.06
N SER A 52 -3.58 18.04 -12.05
CA SER A 52 -4.34 17.53 -13.19
C SER A 52 -5.77 18.06 -13.21
N ASP A 53 -6.13 18.82 -14.24
CA ASP A 53 -7.53 19.20 -14.52
C ASP A 53 -8.41 17.97 -14.78
N PHE A 54 -7.84 16.96 -15.43
CA PHE A 54 -8.53 15.71 -15.74
C PHE A 54 -8.98 14.97 -14.47
N TYR A 55 -8.19 15.01 -13.38
CA TYR A 55 -8.61 14.46 -12.08
C TYR A 55 -9.91 15.09 -11.58
N TYR A 56 -10.00 16.42 -11.59
CA TYR A 56 -11.20 17.14 -11.14
C TYR A 56 -12.41 16.91 -12.05
N GLN A 57 -12.20 16.83 -13.36
CA GLN A 57 -13.26 16.55 -14.33
C GLN A 57 -13.79 15.10 -14.21
N ALA A 58 -12.89 14.14 -13.96
CA ALA A 58 -13.23 12.72 -13.87
C ALA A 58 -13.89 12.30 -12.56
N ARG A 59 -13.82 13.15 -11.52
CA ARG A 59 -14.19 12.83 -10.13
C ARG A 59 -15.00 13.97 -9.49
N PRO A 60 -16.16 14.31 -10.06
CA PRO A 60 -16.92 15.49 -9.65
C PRO A 60 -17.35 15.50 -8.18
N THR A 61 -17.51 14.33 -7.53
CA THR A 61 -17.87 14.25 -6.11
C THR A 61 -16.75 13.71 -5.23
N LEU A 62 -15.83 12.93 -5.80
CA LEU A 62 -14.71 12.35 -5.07
C LEU A 62 -13.47 13.24 -4.98
N ALA A 63 -13.24 14.17 -5.91
CA ALA A 63 -11.99 14.91 -5.96
C ALA A 63 -11.69 15.67 -4.66
N ILE A 64 -10.45 15.58 -4.19
CA ILE A 64 -9.94 16.42 -3.10
C ILE A 64 -9.58 17.79 -3.68
N ALA A 65 -10.12 18.86 -3.08
CA ALA A 65 -9.87 20.23 -3.53
C ALA A 65 -8.38 20.54 -3.65
N ARG A 66 -8.02 21.38 -4.64
CA ARG A 66 -6.63 21.80 -4.85
C ARG A 66 -6.04 22.44 -3.59
N PRO A 67 -4.72 22.30 -3.34
CA PRO A 67 -4.08 22.88 -2.18
C PRO A 67 -4.42 24.36 -1.99
N ASP A 68 -4.99 24.66 -0.83
CA ASP A 68 -5.37 26.00 -0.42
C ASP A 68 -5.13 26.14 1.08
N ALA A 69 -4.24 27.06 1.46
CA ALA A 69 -3.87 27.30 2.85
C ALA A 69 -5.06 27.76 3.72
N ALA A 70 -6.10 28.36 3.12
CA ALA A 70 -7.30 28.79 3.82
C ALA A 70 -8.30 27.64 4.03
N ASN A 71 -8.16 26.52 3.30
CA ASN A 71 -9.08 25.40 3.36
C ASN A 71 -8.41 24.17 4.01
N PRO A 72 -8.75 23.83 5.26
CA PRO A 72 -8.18 22.66 5.94
C PRO A 72 -8.56 21.32 5.28
N ASN A 73 -9.63 21.31 4.48
CA ASN A 73 -10.11 20.15 3.73
C ASN A 73 -9.55 20.08 2.30
N SER A 74 -8.61 20.95 1.93
CA SER A 74 -7.89 20.84 0.66
C SER A 74 -6.70 19.88 0.75
N ALA A 75 -6.25 19.39 -0.40
CA ALA A 75 -5.06 18.56 -0.50
C ALA A 75 -3.85 19.28 0.09
N VAL A 76 -3.02 18.57 0.84
CA VAL A 76 -1.75 19.11 1.33
C VAL A 76 -0.71 18.92 0.24
N ALA A 77 -0.19 20.00 -0.35
CA ALA A 77 0.83 19.90 -1.41
C ALA A 77 2.08 19.15 -0.91
N LEU A 78 2.47 18.09 -1.62
CA LEU A 78 3.72 17.36 -1.39
C LEU A 78 4.81 17.85 -2.36
N ASP A 79 4.41 18.11 -3.61
CA ASP A 79 5.21 18.78 -4.63
C ASP A 79 4.28 19.55 -5.61
N THR A 80 4.84 20.03 -6.72
CA THR A 80 4.10 20.78 -7.75
C THR A 80 2.98 19.99 -8.46
N ARG A 81 2.98 18.66 -8.39
CA ARG A 81 2.04 17.76 -9.08
C ARG A 81 1.16 16.97 -8.12
N TRP A 82 1.70 16.59 -6.98
CA TRP A 82 1.13 15.64 -6.04
C TRP A 82 0.84 16.26 -4.69
N GLY A 83 -0.26 15.81 -4.10
CA GLY A 83 -0.76 16.26 -2.81
C GLY A 83 -1.19 15.05 -2.00
N LEU A 84 -1.32 15.26 -0.70
CA LEU A 84 -1.78 14.27 0.25
C LEU A 84 -3.22 14.60 0.66
N ASN A 85 -4.07 13.59 0.78
CA ASN A 85 -5.39 13.78 1.36
C ASN A 85 -5.28 14.43 2.76
N PRO A 86 -6.02 15.52 3.05
CA PRO A 86 -5.93 16.23 4.31
C PRO A 86 -6.23 15.37 5.54
N VAL A 87 -7.00 14.28 5.43
CA VAL A 87 -7.24 13.38 6.57
C VAL A 87 -5.98 12.66 7.04
N MET A 88 -4.94 12.61 6.20
CA MET A 88 -3.63 12.03 6.50
C MET A 88 -2.61 13.06 6.98
N ARG A 89 -2.98 14.35 7.03
CA ARG A 89 -2.07 15.47 7.31
C ARG A 89 -1.28 15.22 8.59
N ASP A 90 -1.96 15.02 9.70
CA ASP A 90 -1.31 14.96 11.01
C ASP A 90 -0.49 13.67 11.19
N ALA A 91 -0.91 12.59 10.54
CA ALA A 91 -0.25 11.29 10.65
C ALA A 91 0.98 11.15 9.75
N LEU A 92 0.89 11.58 8.48
CA LEU A 92 1.92 11.28 7.47
C LEU A 92 2.75 12.47 7.03
N LEU A 93 2.22 13.69 7.09
CA LEU A 93 3.01 14.87 6.70
C LEU A 93 4.29 15.01 7.54
N PRO A 94 4.29 14.74 8.87
CA PRO A 94 5.53 14.76 9.64
C PRO A 94 6.56 13.73 9.15
N LEU A 95 6.12 12.53 8.75
CA LEU A 95 7.01 11.51 8.19
C LEU A 95 7.55 11.92 6.81
N TRP A 96 6.73 12.54 5.96
CA TRP A 96 7.16 13.09 4.69
C TRP A 96 8.23 14.19 4.87
N GLN A 97 8.00 15.14 5.77
CA GLN A 97 8.91 16.24 6.07
C GLN A 97 10.24 15.77 6.65
N ARG A 98 10.22 14.69 7.46
CA ARG A 98 11.44 14.01 7.95
C ARG A 98 12.12 13.14 6.89
N GLN A 99 11.62 13.12 5.66
CA GLN A 99 12.08 12.26 4.57
C GLN A 99 11.96 10.76 4.89
N GLN A 100 11.03 10.37 5.75
CA GLN A 100 10.78 8.99 6.22
C GLN A 100 9.58 8.34 5.52
N LEU A 101 9.02 8.98 4.50
CA LEU A 101 7.90 8.50 3.70
C LEU A 101 8.13 8.83 2.23
N ALA A 102 7.96 7.83 1.37
CA ALA A 102 7.90 7.97 -0.08
C ALA A 102 6.62 7.30 -0.61
N PHE A 103 6.08 7.84 -1.69
CA PHE A 103 5.02 7.19 -2.46
C PHE A 103 5.54 6.72 -3.81
N VAL A 104 5.03 5.59 -4.29
CA VAL A 104 5.33 5.03 -5.60
C VAL A 104 4.00 4.88 -6.35
N PRO A 105 3.57 5.91 -7.11
CA PRO A 105 2.38 5.81 -7.97
C PRO A 105 2.65 4.88 -9.14
N PHE A 106 1.59 4.51 -9.86
CA PHE A 106 1.66 3.59 -11.00
C PHE A 106 2.30 2.24 -10.62
N ALA A 107 2.11 1.82 -9.36
CA ALA A 107 2.61 0.55 -8.86
C ALA A 107 1.52 -0.52 -8.92
N GLY A 108 1.90 -1.78 -9.04
CA GLY A 108 0.93 -2.87 -9.13
C GLY A 108 1.56 -4.19 -9.57
N THR A 109 0.77 -5.01 -10.23
CA THR A 109 1.18 -6.28 -10.83
C THR A 109 1.08 -6.21 -12.37
N ASP A 110 1.72 -7.16 -13.06
CA ASP A 110 1.62 -7.31 -14.52
C ASP A 110 0.35 -8.10 -14.91
N ASP A 111 -0.32 -8.69 -13.92
CA ASP A 111 -1.62 -9.32 -14.07
C ASP A 111 -2.70 -8.28 -14.37
N LEU A 112 -3.56 -8.59 -15.33
CA LEU A 112 -4.71 -7.77 -15.74
C LEU A 112 -6.04 -8.27 -15.15
N SER A 113 -5.98 -9.26 -14.25
CA SER A 113 -7.11 -9.68 -13.46
C SER A 113 -7.57 -8.54 -12.56
N ARG A 114 -8.88 -8.50 -12.36
CA ARG A 114 -9.57 -7.60 -11.42
C ARG A 114 -10.22 -8.40 -10.29
N SER A 115 -9.76 -9.64 -10.11
CA SER A 115 -10.21 -10.54 -9.07
C SER A 115 -9.34 -10.34 -7.83
N HIS A 116 -9.96 -9.92 -6.73
CA HIS A 116 -9.28 -9.87 -5.43
C HIS A 116 -8.57 -11.18 -5.12
N PHE A 117 -9.23 -12.31 -5.34
CA PHE A 117 -8.66 -13.61 -5.00
C PHE A 117 -7.40 -13.90 -5.81
N GLU A 118 -7.48 -13.70 -7.11
CA GLU A 118 -6.39 -14.04 -8.02
C GLU A 118 -5.17 -13.14 -7.79
N THR A 119 -5.39 -11.83 -7.76
CA THR A 119 -4.31 -10.85 -7.69
C THR A 119 -3.68 -10.80 -6.30
N GLN A 120 -4.47 -10.98 -5.23
CA GLN A 120 -3.91 -11.12 -3.88
C GLN A 120 -3.04 -12.38 -3.80
N ASP A 121 -3.48 -13.50 -4.39
CA ASP A 121 -2.68 -14.74 -4.39
C ASP A 121 -1.39 -14.60 -5.21
N ASP A 122 -1.42 -13.87 -6.32
CA ASP A 122 -0.23 -13.55 -7.10
C ASP A 122 0.78 -12.73 -6.31
N ILE A 123 0.32 -11.71 -5.60
CA ILE A 123 1.23 -10.85 -4.83
C ILE A 123 1.80 -11.62 -3.64
N GLU A 124 0.96 -12.33 -2.88
CA GLU A 124 1.40 -13.10 -1.72
C GLU A 124 2.31 -14.28 -2.09
N SER A 125 2.04 -14.95 -3.21
CA SER A 125 2.93 -16.00 -3.71
C SER A 125 4.24 -15.44 -4.23
N GLY A 126 4.24 -14.25 -4.84
CA GLY A 126 5.40 -13.62 -5.49
C GLY A 126 5.94 -14.39 -6.70
N GLN A 127 5.16 -15.32 -7.25
CA GLN A 127 5.55 -16.16 -8.39
C GLN A 127 5.20 -15.45 -9.71
N ALA A 128 5.86 -15.84 -10.80
CA ALA A 128 5.53 -15.30 -12.13
C ALA A 128 4.25 -15.95 -12.68
N GLY A 129 3.30 -15.14 -13.18
CA GLY A 129 1.96 -15.57 -13.62
C GLY A 129 1.88 -16.52 -14.82
N ARG A 130 2.98 -17.14 -15.28
CA ARG A 130 2.98 -18.13 -16.38
C ARG A 130 3.26 -19.57 -15.93
N GLN A 131 3.53 -19.80 -14.65
CA GLN A 131 3.74 -21.14 -14.10
C GLN A 131 2.53 -21.56 -13.25
N ARG A 132 2.33 -22.88 -13.08
CA ARG A 132 1.33 -23.41 -12.15
C ARG A 132 1.67 -22.90 -10.74
N ARG A 133 0.78 -22.09 -10.16
CA ARG A 133 0.97 -21.50 -8.84
C ARG A 133 1.14 -22.57 -7.78
N ASP A 134 2.21 -22.48 -7.01
CA ASP A 134 2.38 -23.26 -5.79
C ASP A 134 1.86 -22.46 -4.58
N TYR A 135 0.65 -22.78 -4.12
CA TYR A 135 0.03 -22.16 -2.94
C TYR A 135 0.73 -22.51 -1.62
N ARG A 136 1.77 -23.36 -1.66
CA ARG A 136 2.65 -23.65 -0.52
C ARG A 136 3.98 -22.91 -0.62
N SER A 137 4.07 -21.89 -1.46
CA SER A 137 5.29 -21.12 -1.68
C SER A 137 4.98 -19.62 -1.71
N GLY A 138 4.88 -19.04 -0.52
CA GLY A 138 4.76 -17.61 -0.30
C GLY A 138 6.09 -16.88 -0.43
N PHE A 139 6.09 -15.63 -0.90
CA PHE A 139 7.36 -14.90 -1.09
C PHE A 139 8.04 -14.56 0.23
N MET A 140 7.29 -14.26 1.30
CA MET A 140 7.86 -13.98 2.61
C MET A 140 8.37 -15.25 3.29
N ALA A 141 7.77 -16.42 3.03
CA ALA A 141 8.35 -17.72 3.41
C ALA A 141 9.71 -17.94 2.75
N ARG A 142 9.82 -17.73 1.43
CA ARG A 142 11.11 -17.84 0.71
C ARG A 142 12.12 -16.82 1.21
N LEU A 143 11.69 -15.59 1.49
CA LEU A 143 12.53 -14.55 2.08
C LEU A 143 13.04 -14.95 3.46
N SER A 144 12.18 -15.47 4.33
CA SER A 144 12.56 -15.96 5.67
C SER A 144 13.61 -17.06 5.59
N GLY A 145 13.48 -17.97 4.61
CA GLY A 145 14.49 -19.02 4.37
C GLY A 145 15.84 -18.45 3.91
N VAL A 146 15.82 -17.43 3.06
CA VAL A 146 17.03 -16.73 2.58
C VAL A 146 17.73 -15.93 3.68
N LEU A 147 16.96 -15.30 4.58
CA LEU A 147 17.45 -14.45 5.67
C LEU A 147 17.75 -15.23 6.95
N SER A 148 18.19 -16.50 6.87
CA SER A 148 18.35 -17.41 8.02
C SER A 148 18.79 -16.69 9.32
N GLY A 149 17.99 -16.80 10.38
CA GLY A 149 18.21 -16.09 11.65
C GLY A 149 17.42 -14.78 11.82
N VAL A 150 16.65 -14.35 10.82
CA VAL A 150 15.71 -13.21 10.91
C VAL A 150 14.32 -13.74 11.32
N PRO A 151 13.88 -13.57 12.58
CA PRO A 151 12.61 -14.09 13.06
C PRO A 151 11.42 -13.38 12.40
N ALA A 152 10.47 -14.17 11.90
CA ALA A 152 9.28 -13.69 11.20
C ALA A 152 7.99 -13.90 12.00
N ILE A 153 6.98 -13.06 11.74
CA ILE A 153 5.65 -13.13 12.35
C ILE A 153 4.56 -12.64 11.38
N ALA A 154 3.39 -13.27 11.44
CA ALA A 154 2.17 -12.76 10.80
C ALA A 154 1.20 -12.20 11.85
N PHE A 155 0.62 -11.03 11.59
CA PHE A 155 -0.41 -10.41 12.40
C PHE A 155 -1.79 -10.63 11.77
N THR A 156 -2.18 -11.89 11.66
CA THR A 156 -3.37 -12.37 10.94
C THR A 156 -4.05 -13.50 11.71
N ASP A 157 -5.35 -13.71 11.45
CA ASP A 157 -6.15 -14.76 12.11
C ASP A 157 -5.65 -16.18 11.78
N SER A 158 -5.17 -16.39 10.55
CA SER A 158 -4.54 -17.63 10.07
C SER A 158 -3.24 -17.34 9.35
N LEU A 159 -2.39 -18.35 9.14
CA LEU A 159 -1.12 -18.16 8.42
C LEU A 159 -1.40 -17.78 6.95
N PRO A 160 -1.01 -16.57 6.52
CA PRO A 160 -1.35 -16.04 5.20
C PRO A 160 -0.54 -16.74 4.11
N LEU A 161 -1.02 -16.69 2.86
CA LEU A 161 -0.36 -17.31 1.71
C LEU A 161 1.11 -16.87 1.60
N THR A 162 1.40 -15.61 1.93
CA THR A 162 2.77 -15.07 1.84
C THR A 162 3.80 -15.81 2.71
N PHE A 163 3.34 -16.51 3.76
CA PHE A 163 4.18 -17.32 4.64
C PHE A 163 3.98 -18.84 4.49
N GLN A 164 3.13 -19.29 3.57
CA GLN A 164 2.98 -20.72 3.28
C GLN A 164 4.30 -21.29 2.72
N GLY A 165 4.68 -22.48 3.22
CA GLY A 165 5.96 -23.13 2.91
C GLY A 165 7.14 -22.72 3.78
N GLY A 166 6.95 -21.78 4.72
CA GLY A 166 8.01 -21.21 5.56
C GLY A 166 8.39 -22.01 6.82
N GLY A 167 7.85 -23.22 7.02
CA GLY A 167 7.95 -23.96 8.29
C GLY A 167 7.00 -23.42 9.37
N ASP A 168 7.27 -23.75 10.63
CA ASP A 168 6.48 -23.28 11.78
C ASP A 168 6.75 -21.79 12.06
N LEU A 169 5.91 -20.94 11.46
CA LEU A 169 5.94 -19.49 11.65
C LEU A 169 4.80 -19.05 12.57
N PRO A 170 5.06 -18.20 13.58
CA PRO A 170 4.02 -17.72 14.47
C PRO A 170 3.08 -16.75 13.75
N ASN A 171 1.78 -16.90 13.99
CA ASN A 171 0.77 -15.90 13.63
C ASN A 171 -0.06 -15.49 14.86
N VAL A 172 -0.42 -14.21 14.94
CA VAL A 172 -1.20 -13.63 16.04
C VAL A 172 -2.34 -12.80 15.46
N SER A 173 -3.58 -13.11 15.85
CA SER A 173 -4.74 -12.32 15.46
C SER A 173 -4.67 -10.90 16.02
N LEU A 174 -5.10 -9.94 15.21
CA LEU A 174 -5.33 -8.55 15.61
C LEU A 174 -6.74 -8.33 16.20
N ARG A 175 -7.63 -9.30 16.08
CA ARG A 175 -9.01 -9.16 16.55
C ARG A 175 -9.07 -9.55 18.03
N GLY A 176 -9.01 -8.54 18.91
CA GLY A 176 -9.47 -8.69 20.29
C GLY A 176 -10.97 -9.05 20.32
N ILE A 177 -11.41 -9.84 21.30
CA ILE A 177 -12.82 -10.25 21.46
C ILE A 177 -13.69 -8.99 21.68
N GLY A 178 -14.35 -8.47 20.63
CA GLY A 178 -15.09 -7.23 20.76
C GLY A 178 -15.94 -6.80 19.56
N LYS A 179 -17.24 -7.10 19.66
CA LYS A 179 -18.47 -6.54 19.02
C LYS A 179 -18.43 -6.11 17.54
N ALA A 180 -19.21 -6.86 16.75
CA ALA A 180 -19.74 -6.45 15.45
C ALA A 180 -20.49 -5.11 15.55
N GLY A 181 -20.21 -4.20 14.61
CA GLY A 181 -20.77 -2.86 14.55
C GLY A 181 -22.04 -2.74 13.71
N LEU A 182 -22.95 -1.92 14.26
CA LEU A 182 -24.11 -1.18 13.70
C LEU A 182 -25.31 -1.94 13.10
N ASP A 183 -26.48 -1.54 13.62
CA ASP A 183 -27.76 -2.25 13.72
C ASP A 183 -28.74 -1.84 12.60
N ALA A 184 -29.40 -2.84 12.00
CA ALA A 184 -30.50 -2.72 11.02
C ALA A 184 -31.63 -1.77 11.49
N ARG A 185 -31.74 -1.55 12.80
CA ARG A 185 -32.71 -0.65 13.45
C ARG A 185 -32.66 0.79 12.94
N GLN A 186 -31.49 1.34 12.56
CA GLN A 186 -31.38 2.72 12.07
C GLN A 186 -31.94 2.92 10.65
N ALA A 187 -31.83 1.89 9.80
CA ALA A 187 -32.43 1.92 8.47
C ALA A 187 -33.97 1.87 8.52
N GLN A 188 -34.52 1.17 9.54
CA GLN A 188 -35.95 1.00 9.73
C GLN A 188 -36.64 2.26 10.27
N ILE A 189 -35.92 3.08 11.06
CA ILE A 189 -36.40 4.39 11.52
C ILE A 189 -36.50 5.37 10.35
N LEU A 190 -35.52 5.35 9.43
CA LEU A 190 -35.52 6.23 8.27
C LEU A 190 -36.68 5.92 7.30
N SER A 191 -37.06 4.64 7.14
CA SER A 191 -38.20 4.26 6.30
C SER A 191 -39.55 4.70 6.88
N GLN A 192 -39.70 4.67 8.21
CA GLN A 192 -40.94 5.08 8.89
C GLN A 192 -41.22 6.59 8.77
N MET A 193 -40.19 7.41 8.53
CA MET A 193 -40.35 8.87 8.38
C MET A 193 -41.01 9.28 7.05
N TYR A 194 -40.98 8.44 6.02
CA TYR A 194 -41.52 8.76 4.69
C TYR A 194 -42.92 8.20 4.43
N ASP A 195 -43.46 7.36 5.34
CA ASP A 195 -44.72 6.62 5.16
C ASP A 195 -45.96 7.51 4.93
N ALA A 196 -45.93 8.78 5.36
CA ALA A 196 -47.04 9.72 5.22
C ALA A 196 -46.88 10.71 4.05
N THR A 197 -45.98 10.45 3.09
CA THR A 197 -45.74 11.35 1.95
C THR A 197 -46.13 10.71 0.60
N PRO A 198 -46.49 11.51 -0.43
CA PRO A 198 -46.72 11.00 -1.79
C PRO A 198 -45.50 10.30 -2.40
N LEU A 199 -44.31 10.49 -1.82
CA LEU A 199 -43.04 9.90 -2.24
C LEU A 199 -42.78 8.53 -1.59
N ALA A 200 -43.67 8.03 -0.71
CA ALA A 200 -43.43 6.82 0.07
C ALA A 200 -43.16 5.56 -0.78
N ALA A 201 -43.79 5.42 -1.94
CA ALA A 201 -43.56 4.28 -2.84
C ALA A 201 -42.18 4.34 -3.51
N ALA A 202 -41.84 5.48 -4.11
CA ALA A 202 -40.52 5.71 -4.73
C ALA A 202 -39.38 5.71 -3.70
N ALA A 203 -39.64 6.19 -2.47
CA ALA A 203 -38.69 6.14 -1.36
C ALA A 203 -38.49 4.69 -0.90
N ARG A 204 -39.54 3.88 -0.74
CA ARG A 204 -39.42 2.46 -0.36
C ARG A 204 -38.68 1.65 -1.41
N GLU A 205 -39.01 1.82 -2.68
CA GLU A 205 -38.36 1.13 -3.79
C GLU A 205 -36.88 1.56 -3.92
N GLY A 206 -36.62 2.87 -3.82
CA GLY A 206 -35.26 3.42 -3.82
C GLY A 206 -34.43 3.02 -2.58
N LEU A 207 -35.04 2.93 -1.39
CA LEU A 207 -34.37 2.42 -0.18
C LEU A 207 -34.14 0.91 -0.25
N ALA A 208 -35.08 0.12 -0.76
CA ALA A 208 -34.94 -1.32 -0.91
C ALA A 208 -33.82 -1.67 -1.90
N LEU A 209 -33.79 -1.01 -3.06
CA LEU A 209 -32.69 -1.16 -4.02
C LEU A 209 -31.36 -0.74 -3.40
N ARG A 210 -31.32 0.38 -2.67
CA ARG A 210 -30.12 0.81 -1.94
C ARG A 210 -29.69 -0.21 -0.90
N GLN A 211 -30.61 -0.80 -0.13
CA GLN A 211 -30.29 -1.82 0.87
C GLN A 211 -29.74 -3.08 0.22
N GLN A 212 -30.32 -3.53 -0.90
CA GLN A 212 -29.84 -4.69 -1.64
C GLN A 212 -28.44 -4.46 -2.24
N VAL A 213 -28.23 -3.31 -2.89
CA VAL A 213 -26.91 -2.93 -3.41
C VAL A 213 -25.89 -2.80 -2.27
N THR A 214 -26.27 -2.19 -1.14
CA THR A 214 -25.39 -2.07 0.03
C THR A 214 -25.04 -3.43 0.63
N ALA A 215 -25.98 -4.38 0.67
CA ALA A 215 -25.73 -5.73 1.16
C ALA A 215 -24.76 -6.49 0.25
N GLN A 216 -24.95 -6.40 -1.08
CA GLN A 216 -24.05 -7.03 -2.05
C GLN A 216 -22.63 -6.44 -1.98
N LEU A 217 -22.52 -5.10 -1.94
CA LEU A 217 -21.22 -4.43 -1.80
C LEU A 217 -20.53 -4.78 -0.46
N ARG A 218 -21.31 -5.00 0.60
CA ARG A 218 -20.77 -5.44 1.89
C ARG A 218 -20.23 -6.86 1.83
N GLU A 219 -20.94 -7.77 1.16
CA GLU A 219 -20.47 -9.14 0.97
C GLU A 219 -19.17 -9.17 0.15
N GLU A 220 -19.09 -8.42 -0.95
CA GLU A 220 -17.87 -8.31 -1.77
C GLU A 220 -16.69 -7.78 -0.92
N MET A 221 -16.92 -6.74 -0.13
CA MET A 221 -15.90 -6.19 0.78
C MET A 221 -15.45 -7.18 1.86
N GLU A 222 -16.38 -7.97 2.42
CA GLU A 222 -16.04 -9.02 3.41
C GLU A 222 -15.22 -10.14 2.77
N GLN A 223 -15.56 -10.55 1.55
CA GLN A 223 -14.82 -11.56 0.78
C GLN A 223 -13.42 -11.07 0.37
N ALA A 224 -13.33 -9.86 -0.18
CA ALA A 224 -12.07 -9.20 -0.54
C ALA A 224 -11.16 -9.05 0.67
N GLY A 225 -11.75 -8.80 1.85
CA GLY A 225 -11.07 -8.65 3.13
C GLY A 225 -10.41 -9.91 3.67
N ARG A 226 -10.80 -11.12 3.24
CA ARG A 226 -10.24 -12.42 3.71
C ARG A 226 -10.14 -12.57 5.23
N GLY A 227 -11.04 -11.95 5.99
CA GLY A 227 -10.98 -11.96 7.45
C GLY A 227 -9.92 -11.03 8.05
N ALA A 228 -9.30 -10.14 7.28
CA ALA A 228 -8.38 -9.13 7.79
C ALA A 228 -9.06 -8.19 8.80
N ALA A 229 -8.26 -7.63 9.70
CA ALA A 229 -8.73 -6.65 10.68
C ALA A 229 -9.08 -5.31 10.00
N SER A 230 -10.02 -4.56 10.57
CA SER A 230 -10.35 -3.22 10.05
C SER A 230 -9.17 -2.25 10.23
N ALA A 231 -9.13 -1.16 9.45
CA ALA A 231 -8.12 -0.11 9.63
C ALA A 231 -8.13 0.48 11.05
N ARG A 232 -9.29 0.57 11.69
CA ARG A 232 -9.42 1.00 13.09
C ARG A 232 -8.76 -0.01 14.04
N THR A 233 -9.08 -1.30 13.89
CA THR A 233 -8.46 -2.36 14.70
C THR A 233 -6.94 -2.40 14.52
N PHE A 234 -6.46 -2.19 13.29
CA PHE A 234 -5.04 -2.03 13.03
C PHE A 234 -4.43 -0.85 13.82
N ALA A 235 -5.09 0.31 13.83
CA ALA A 235 -4.65 1.47 14.61
C ALA A 235 -4.61 1.18 16.12
N ASP A 236 -5.59 0.45 16.63
CA ASP A 236 -5.68 0.08 18.05
C ASP A 236 -4.55 -0.89 18.47
N GLU A 237 -4.21 -1.86 17.62
CA GLU A 237 -3.22 -2.92 17.93
C GLU A 237 -1.77 -2.58 17.55
N THR A 238 -1.55 -1.50 16.80
CA THR A 238 -0.25 -1.16 16.22
C THR A 238 0.89 -1.04 17.25
N ARG A 239 0.60 -0.54 18.45
CA ARG A 239 1.62 -0.42 19.53
C ARG A 239 2.08 -1.79 20.02
N ARG A 240 1.17 -2.76 20.09
CA ARG A 240 1.48 -4.15 20.44
C ARG A 240 2.32 -4.81 19.35
N MET A 241 1.95 -4.60 18.08
CA MET A 241 2.75 -5.06 16.93
C MET A 241 4.16 -4.48 16.96
N ALA A 242 4.30 -3.18 17.23
CA ALA A 242 5.59 -2.51 17.34
C ALA A 242 6.44 -3.11 18.47
N SER A 243 5.86 -3.42 19.64
CA SER A 243 6.60 -4.07 20.74
C SER A 243 7.16 -5.43 20.32
N LEU A 244 6.33 -6.27 19.67
CA LEU A 244 6.75 -7.59 19.19
C LEU A 244 7.85 -7.50 18.12
N MET A 245 7.70 -6.56 17.18
CA MET A 245 8.71 -6.29 16.14
C MET A 245 9.99 -5.66 16.70
N ARG A 246 9.90 -4.88 17.78
CA ARG A 246 11.09 -4.33 18.44
C ARG A 246 11.87 -5.43 19.15
N GLU A 247 11.17 -6.23 19.94
CA GLU A 247 11.77 -7.17 20.90
C GLU A 247 12.16 -8.50 20.28
N ARG A 248 11.33 -9.06 19.38
CA ARG A 248 11.44 -10.47 18.98
C ARG A 248 11.53 -10.70 17.48
N TYR A 249 10.83 -9.91 16.67
CA TYR A 249 10.69 -10.18 15.23
C TYR A 249 11.39 -9.13 14.38
N ARG A 250 11.70 -9.46 13.13
CA ARG A 250 12.37 -8.56 12.18
C ARG A 250 11.70 -8.58 10.80
N LEU A 251 10.90 -9.60 10.49
CA LEU A 251 10.09 -9.70 9.29
C LEU A 251 8.62 -9.88 9.67
N GLY A 252 7.79 -8.86 9.43
CA GLY A 252 6.39 -8.86 9.80
C GLY A 252 5.48 -8.78 8.58
N PHE A 253 4.35 -9.49 8.61
CA PHE A 253 3.24 -9.29 7.70
C PHE A 253 1.98 -8.93 8.49
N VAL A 254 1.17 -8.01 7.97
CA VAL A 254 -0.18 -7.73 8.44
C VAL A 254 -1.04 -7.47 7.22
N ASP A 255 -2.30 -7.90 7.28
CA ASP A 255 -3.31 -7.44 6.35
C ASP A 255 -4.41 -6.63 7.04
N VAL A 256 -4.97 -5.68 6.30
CA VAL A 256 -5.97 -4.73 6.77
C VAL A 256 -7.11 -4.73 5.76
N GLY A 257 -8.32 -5.01 6.22
CA GLY A 257 -9.53 -5.08 5.40
C GLY A 257 -10.30 -3.76 5.32
N GLY A 258 -11.36 -3.77 4.51
CA GLY A 258 -12.28 -2.65 4.33
C GLY A 258 -11.94 -1.71 3.18
N TRP A 259 -11.00 -2.08 2.30
CA TRP A 259 -10.55 -1.20 1.21
C TRP A 259 -11.36 -1.31 -0.07
N ASP A 260 -12.24 -2.31 -0.16
CA ASP A 260 -13.09 -2.57 -1.32
C ASP A 260 -14.31 -1.65 -1.39
N THR A 261 -14.04 -0.35 -1.54
CA THR A 261 -15.07 0.69 -1.48
C THR A 261 -15.54 1.08 -2.88
N HIS A 262 -16.80 0.79 -3.20
CA HIS A 262 -17.40 1.01 -4.54
C HIS A 262 -18.46 2.10 -4.60
N ALA A 263 -18.94 2.56 -3.45
CA ALA A 263 -20.04 3.52 -3.37
C ALA A 263 -19.85 4.49 -2.21
N ASN A 264 -20.28 5.73 -2.40
CA ASN A 264 -20.23 6.81 -1.43
C ASN A 264 -18.88 6.87 -0.68
N GLN A 265 -17.77 6.75 -1.42
CA GLN A 265 -16.43 6.79 -0.83
C GLN A 265 -16.17 8.10 -0.10
N GLY A 266 -16.73 9.18 -0.66
CA GLY A 266 -16.56 10.54 -0.20
C GLY A 266 -15.15 11.07 -0.45
N SER A 267 -14.95 12.36 -0.17
CA SER A 267 -13.69 13.06 -0.39
C SER A 267 -12.83 13.04 0.89
N VAL A 268 -13.10 13.99 1.78
CA VAL A 268 -12.47 14.12 3.12
C VAL A 268 -13.31 13.49 4.23
N GLU A 269 -14.50 13.02 3.88
CA GLU A 269 -15.45 12.28 4.71
C GLU A 269 -15.79 10.96 4.01
N GLY A 270 -16.42 10.03 4.72
CA GLY A 270 -16.86 8.75 4.16
C GLY A 270 -15.94 7.57 4.49
N GLY A 271 -16.28 6.40 3.94
CA GLY A 271 -15.64 5.13 4.29
C GLY A 271 -14.15 5.11 3.97
N LEU A 272 -13.77 5.58 2.77
CA LEU A 272 -12.37 5.63 2.35
C LEU A 272 -11.57 6.60 3.23
N ALA A 273 -12.09 7.81 3.46
CA ALA A 273 -11.44 8.81 4.31
C ALA A 273 -11.23 8.32 5.75
N ASN A 274 -12.21 7.60 6.31
CA ASN A 274 -12.09 6.97 7.63
C ASN A 274 -11.02 5.88 7.66
N ASN A 275 -10.96 5.02 6.64
CA ASN A 275 -9.93 3.97 6.56
C ASN A 275 -8.54 4.57 6.41
N LEU A 276 -8.39 5.59 5.57
CA LEU A 276 -7.15 6.33 5.41
C LEU A 276 -6.70 6.93 6.75
N ARG A 277 -7.57 7.68 7.43
CA ARG A 277 -7.28 8.27 8.75
C ARG A 277 -6.77 7.23 9.74
N ASN A 278 -7.53 6.14 9.95
CA ASN A 278 -7.15 5.09 10.89
C ASN A 278 -5.82 4.41 10.49
N LEU A 279 -5.62 4.11 9.21
CA LEU A 279 -4.36 3.53 8.73
C LEU A 279 -3.18 4.49 8.98
N GLY A 280 -3.34 5.77 8.67
CA GLY A 280 -2.33 6.79 8.90
C GLY A 280 -1.95 6.90 10.37
N GLU A 281 -2.95 7.06 11.25
CA GLU A 281 -2.76 7.11 12.70
C GLU A 281 -2.07 5.85 13.22
N GLY A 282 -2.47 4.67 12.72
CA GLY A 282 -1.85 3.40 13.07
C GLY A 282 -0.38 3.28 12.64
N LEU A 283 -0.03 3.77 11.44
CA LEU A 283 1.34 3.79 10.93
C LEU A 283 2.22 4.79 11.69
N ALA A 284 1.68 5.97 12.03
CA ALA A 284 2.38 6.97 12.83
C ALA A 284 2.66 6.43 14.24
N ALA A 285 1.65 5.84 14.88
CA ALA A 285 1.79 5.22 16.20
C ALA A 285 2.73 3.99 16.17
N TYR A 286 2.77 3.22 15.08
CA TYR A 286 3.75 2.15 14.87
C TYR A 286 5.19 2.69 14.93
N ALA A 287 5.45 3.74 14.14
CA ALA A 287 6.76 4.39 14.07
C ALA A 287 7.20 4.93 15.44
N ASP A 288 6.29 5.61 16.15
CA ASP A 288 6.54 6.14 17.49
C ASP A 288 6.83 5.02 18.50
N ALA A 289 6.04 3.94 18.50
CA ALA A 289 6.18 2.83 19.43
C ALA A 289 7.46 1.99 19.21
N LEU A 290 7.96 1.92 17.98
CA LEU A 290 9.27 1.33 17.70
C LEU A 290 10.43 2.14 18.29
N GLY A 291 10.26 3.45 18.45
CA GLY A 291 11.28 4.33 19.01
C GLY A 291 12.60 4.25 18.23
N PRO A 292 13.77 4.05 18.88
CA PRO A 292 15.06 3.98 18.20
C PRO A 292 15.15 2.88 17.12
N ALA A 293 14.34 1.82 17.20
CA ALA A 293 14.33 0.76 16.18
C ALA A 293 13.76 1.23 14.83
N TRP A 294 12.99 2.34 14.81
CA TRP A 294 12.43 2.91 13.57
C TRP A 294 13.50 3.26 12.54
N LYS A 295 14.70 3.68 12.98
CA LYS A 295 15.83 4.03 12.10
C LYS A 295 16.29 2.89 11.18
N ASP A 296 16.02 1.65 11.58
CA ASP A 296 16.39 0.42 10.88
C ASP A 296 15.16 -0.37 10.41
N THR A 297 13.97 0.26 10.40
CA THR A 297 12.71 -0.36 9.99
C THR A 297 12.21 0.22 8.69
N VAL A 298 11.74 -0.65 7.79
CA VAL A 298 11.05 -0.32 6.55
C VAL A 298 9.64 -0.88 6.61
N VAL A 299 8.64 -0.05 6.33
CA VAL A 299 7.24 -0.46 6.17
C VAL A 299 6.87 -0.28 4.71
N VAL A 300 6.36 -1.35 4.08
CA VAL A 300 5.80 -1.28 2.73
C VAL A 300 4.30 -1.50 2.82
N VAL A 301 3.54 -0.48 2.44
CA VAL A 301 2.08 -0.54 2.34
C VAL A 301 1.70 -0.74 0.88
N LEU A 302 0.94 -1.79 0.60
CA LEU A 302 0.50 -2.14 -0.75
C LEU A 302 -0.93 -2.68 -0.75
N SER A 303 -1.53 -2.71 -1.93
CA SER A 303 -2.81 -3.35 -2.21
C SER A 303 -2.68 -4.13 -3.52
N GLU A 304 -3.65 -4.98 -3.81
CA GLU A 304 -3.60 -5.89 -4.96
C GLU A 304 -3.63 -5.18 -6.30
N PHE A 305 -4.43 -4.13 -6.40
CA PHE A 305 -4.57 -3.27 -7.57
C PHE A 305 -5.10 -1.90 -7.14
N GLY A 306 -5.29 -1.01 -8.11
CA GLY A 306 -5.94 0.30 -7.92
C GLY A 306 -7.40 0.31 -8.35
N ARG A 307 -7.90 1.50 -8.60
CA ARG A 307 -9.29 1.74 -8.97
C ARG A 307 -9.41 2.37 -10.35
N THR A 308 -10.61 2.34 -10.91
CA THR A 308 -10.95 3.15 -12.07
C THR A 308 -10.58 4.61 -11.80
N PHE A 309 -10.00 5.26 -12.79
CA PHE A 309 -9.65 6.66 -12.66
C PHE A 309 -10.89 7.54 -12.53
N ARG A 310 -11.95 7.21 -13.29
CA ARG A 310 -13.24 7.92 -13.23
C ARG A 310 -14.10 7.41 -12.09
N GLU A 311 -14.80 8.35 -11.46
CA GLU A 311 -15.87 8.06 -10.52
C GLU A 311 -17.03 7.34 -11.23
N ASN A 312 -17.62 6.34 -10.56
CA ASN A 312 -18.78 5.59 -11.03
C ASN A 312 -20.11 6.27 -10.63
N GLY A 313 -21.24 5.75 -11.13
CA GLY A 313 -22.57 6.32 -10.84
C GLY A 313 -23.00 6.27 -9.38
N SER A 314 -22.30 5.50 -8.54
CA SER A 314 -22.57 5.32 -7.10
C SER A 314 -21.70 6.20 -6.22
N LYS A 315 -21.03 7.22 -6.78
CA LYS A 315 -20.06 8.08 -6.07
C LYS A 315 -18.94 7.27 -5.42
N GLY A 316 -18.44 6.28 -6.16
CA GLY A 316 -17.28 5.48 -5.80
C GLY A 316 -16.46 5.14 -7.04
N THR A 317 -15.71 4.04 -6.97
CA THR A 317 -14.84 3.60 -8.07
C THR A 317 -14.82 2.07 -8.17
N ASP A 318 -14.67 1.54 -9.39
CA ASP A 318 -14.63 0.09 -9.63
C ASP A 318 -13.18 -0.41 -9.66
N HIS A 319 -12.97 -1.73 -9.76
CA HIS A 319 -11.63 -2.35 -9.81
C HIS A 319 -10.82 -1.85 -11.01
N GLY A 320 -9.57 -1.44 -10.77
CA GLY A 320 -8.61 -0.98 -11.75
C GLY A 320 -7.33 -1.82 -11.76
N HIS A 321 -6.18 -1.16 -12.01
CA HIS A 321 -4.88 -1.82 -12.10
C HIS A 321 -3.79 -1.07 -11.31
N GLY A 322 -3.26 0.02 -11.87
CA GLY A 322 -2.23 0.83 -11.21
C GLY A 322 -2.75 1.50 -9.93
N THR A 323 -1.98 1.37 -8.86
CA THR A 323 -2.23 1.98 -7.54
C THR A 323 -0.99 2.74 -7.06
N THR A 324 -1.03 3.18 -5.80
CA THR A 324 0.11 3.79 -5.11
C THR A 324 0.60 2.88 -3.99
N TYR A 325 1.89 2.57 -3.97
CA TYR A 325 2.55 1.92 -2.83
C TYR A 325 3.25 2.96 -1.95
N TRP A 326 3.35 2.65 -0.67
CA TRP A 326 3.88 3.57 0.33
C TRP A 326 5.09 2.90 0.96
N VAL A 327 6.17 3.64 1.10
CA VAL A 327 7.39 3.14 1.73
C VAL A 327 7.76 4.10 2.84
N LEU A 328 7.66 3.61 4.08
CA LEU A 328 7.93 4.37 5.29
C LEU A 328 9.10 3.77 6.06
N GLY A 329 9.83 4.57 6.82
CA GLY A 329 10.90 4.05 7.66
C GLY A 329 11.87 5.13 8.08
N GLY A 330 12.52 4.94 9.23
CA GLY A 330 13.46 5.93 9.74
C GLY A 330 14.73 6.08 8.90
N GLY A 331 15.06 5.06 8.10
CA GLY A 331 16.17 5.05 7.14
C GLY A 331 15.75 5.16 5.67
N VAL A 332 14.46 5.37 5.39
CA VAL A 332 13.96 5.56 4.02
C VAL A 332 14.47 6.90 3.47
N ARG A 333 14.76 6.96 2.16
CA ARG A 333 15.07 8.19 1.42
C ARG A 333 13.81 8.77 0.78
N GLY A 334 12.94 9.28 1.65
CA GLY A 334 11.62 9.80 1.34
C GLY A 334 11.58 11.29 1.04
N GLY A 335 10.43 11.92 1.30
CA GLY A 335 10.16 13.31 0.93
C GLY A 335 10.02 13.49 -0.58
N ARG A 336 9.67 12.41 -1.30
CA ARG A 336 9.58 12.40 -2.76
C ARG A 336 8.60 11.34 -3.27
N ILE A 337 8.16 11.58 -4.51
CA ILE A 337 7.42 10.62 -5.31
C ILE A 337 8.43 9.81 -6.12
N ALA A 338 8.55 8.53 -5.81
CA ALA A 338 9.52 7.61 -6.42
C ALA A 338 8.87 6.78 -7.53
N GLY A 339 9.70 6.06 -8.28
CA GLY A 339 9.25 5.30 -9.44
C GLY A 339 9.07 6.16 -10.68
N GLU A 340 8.72 5.49 -11.77
CA GLU A 340 8.41 6.12 -13.04
C GLU A 340 7.03 6.79 -12.99
N GLN A 341 6.92 7.96 -13.60
CA GLN A 341 5.72 8.78 -13.55
C GLN A 341 5.34 9.22 -14.97
N VAL A 342 4.05 9.16 -15.26
CA VAL A 342 3.44 9.75 -16.46
C VAL A 342 2.52 10.89 -16.05
N GLU A 343 2.19 11.74 -17.01
CA GLU A 343 1.17 12.76 -16.82
C GLU A 343 -0.18 12.13 -16.45
N VAL A 344 -0.89 12.71 -15.50
CA VAL A 344 -2.25 12.28 -15.15
C VAL A 344 -3.23 12.90 -16.15
N ALA A 345 -3.41 12.22 -17.27
CA ALA A 345 -4.27 12.62 -18.37
C ALA A 345 -4.97 11.40 -18.99
N GLN A 346 -6.10 11.63 -19.67
CA GLN A 346 -6.89 10.58 -20.30
C GLN A 346 -6.06 9.68 -21.23
N ALA A 347 -5.15 10.26 -22.01
CA ALA A 347 -4.33 9.55 -22.99
C ALA A 347 -3.34 8.55 -22.37
N GLN A 348 -3.02 8.72 -21.08
CA GLN A 348 -2.08 7.85 -20.35
C GLN A 348 -2.78 6.71 -19.61
N LEU A 349 -4.12 6.69 -19.57
CA LEU A 349 -4.85 5.64 -18.90
C LEU A 349 -4.77 4.32 -19.67
N LEU A 350 -4.48 3.23 -18.95
CA LEU A 350 -4.62 1.88 -19.45
C LEU A 350 -6.09 1.65 -19.82
N GLN A 351 -6.32 1.28 -21.08
CA GLN A 351 -7.67 1.04 -21.63
C GLN A 351 -8.63 2.23 -21.45
N ASN A 352 -8.09 3.47 -21.40
CA ASN A 352 -8.86 4.67 -21.09
C ASN A 352 -9.62 4.58 -19.75
N ARG A 353 -9.16 3.75 -18.80
CA ARG A 353 -9.93 3.41 -17.59
C ARG A 353 -9.13 3.51 -16.31
N ASP A 354 -7.93 2.93 -16.30
CA ASP A 354 -7.14 2.71 -15.07
C ASP A 354 -5.76 3.37 -15.20
N TYR A 355 -5.06 3.59 -14.09
CA TYR A 355 -3.64 3.88 -14.19
C TYR A 355 -2.87 2.69 -14.76
N PRO A 356 -1.87 2.92 -15.63
CA PRO A 356 -0.95 1.87 -16.03
C PRO A 356 -0.07 1.45 -14.84
N VAL A 357 0.45 0.24 -14.88
CA VAL A 357 1.49 -0.24 -13.95
C VAL A 357 2.85 0.00 -14.59
N LEU A 358 3.64 0.90 -14.00
CA LEU A 358 5.01 1.22 -14.39
C LEU A 358 6.04 0.66 -13.40
N THR A 359 5.59 0.30 -12.20
CA THR A 359 6.42 -0.36 -11.18
C THR A 359 5.75 -1.63 -10.67
N ASN A 360 6.25 -2.78 -11.10
CA ASN A 360 5.79 -4.07 -10.59
C ASN A 360 6.23 -4.27 -9.12
N TYR A 361 5.34 -4.81 -8.26
CA TYR A 361 5.61 -5.06 -6.84
C TYR A 361 6.87 -5.88 -6.59
N ARG A 362 7.13 -6.92 -7.38
CA ARG A 362 8.35 -7.76 -7.25
C ARG A 362 9.61 -6.99 -7.56
N SER A 363 9.53 -6.05 -8.51
CA SER A 363 10.65 -5.18 -8.86
C SER A 363 10.98 -4.22 -7.72
N LEU A 364 9.95 -3.62 -7.11
CA LEU A 364 10.08 -2.73 -5.95
C LEU A 364 10.64 -3.49 -4.75
N PHE A 365 10.01 -4.61 -4.35
CA PHE A 365 10.50 -5.41 -3.22
C PHE A 365 11.91 -5.92 -3.50
N GLY A 366 12.20 -6.42 -4.70
CA GLY A 366 13.55 -6.88 -5.04
C GLY A 366 14.61 -5.79 -4.85
N GLY A 367 14.33 -4.55 -5.26
CA GLY A 367 15.22 -3.41 -5.03
C GLY A 367 15.40 -3.07 -3.54
N VAL A 368 14.29 -3.02 -2.79
CA VAL A 368 14.30 -2.77 -1.34
C VAL A 368 15.06 -3.86 -0.60
N LEU A 369 14.80 -5.14 -0.86
CA LEU A 369 15.44 -6.28 -0.21
C LEU A 369 16.94 -6.36 -0.54
N SER A 370 17.33 -6.04 -1.77
CA SER A 370 18.74 -5.96 -2.17
C SER A 370 19.51 -4.92 -1.35
N ARG A 371 18.89 -3.75 -1.08
CA ARG A 371 19.52 -2.68 -0.30
C ARG A 371 19.43 -2.90 1.21
N LEU A 372 18.29 -3.39 1.71
CA LEU A 372 18.03 -3.55 3.14
C LEU A 372 18.86 -4.66 3.77
N TRP A 373 18.94 -5.81 3.10
CA TRP A 373 19.64 -7.01 3.61
C TRP A 373 20.82 -7.45 2.74
N GLY A 374 21.16 -6.71 1.69
CA GLY A 374 22.29 -7.07 0.82
C GLY A 374 22.05 -8.33 -0.01
N LEU A 375 20.79 -8.67 -0.31
CA LEU A 375 20.48 -9.90 -1.05
C LEU A 375 21.14 -9.89 -2.43
N SER A 376 21.88 -10.97 -2.72
CA SER A 376 22.48 -11.24 -4.03
C SER A 376 21.42 -11.51 -5.10
N PRO A 377 21.74 -11.37 -6.40
CA PRO A 377 20.82 -11.71 -7.48
C PRO A 377 20.24 -13.13 -7.38
N ALA A 378 21.05 -14.12 -6.98
CA ALA A 378 20.60 -15.50 -6.81
C ALA A 378 19.61 -15.66 -5.63
N GLN A 379 19.79 -14.90 -4.55
CA GLN A 379 18.83 -14.88 -3.44
C GLN A 379 17.53 -14.18 -3.84
N LEU A 380 17.61 -13.08 -4.58
CA LEU A 380 16.44 -12.38 -5.11
C LEU A 380 15.65 -13.26 -6.08
N GLU A 381 16.32 -14.04 -6.93
CA GLU A 381 15.69 -15.02 -7.82
C GLU A 381 14.94 -16.11 -7.05
N ARG A 382 15.44 -16.53 -5.88
CA ARG A 382 14.71 -17.45 -4.99
C ARG A 382 13.46 -16.80 -4.41
N VAL A 383 13.54 -15.54 -4.00
CA VAL A 383 12.40 -14.83 -3.39
C VAL A 383 11.34 -14.48 -4.44
N PHE A 384 11.74 -13.96 -5.60
CA PHE A 384 10.86 -13.58 -6.70
C PHE A 384 11.35 -14.15 -8.04
N PRO A 385 11.03 -15.42 -8.34
CA PRO A 385 11.46 -16.08 -9.57
C PRO A 385 11.05 -15.28 -10.83
N GLY A 386 12.02 -15.06 -11.72
CA GLY A 386 11.85 -14.34 -12.98
C GLY A 386 11.54 -12.84 -12.84
N ALA A 387 11.60 -12.27 -11.64
CA ALA A 387 11.44 -10.83 -11.46
C ALA A 387 12.73 -10.09 -11.83
N ARG A 388 12.59 -8.81 -12.20
CA ARG A 388 13.73 -7.91 -12.44
C ARG A 388 13.77 -6.85 -11.34
N PRO A 389 14.58 -7.04 -10.28
CA PRO A 389 14.70 -6.05 -9.21
C PRO A 389 15.04 -4.66 -9.76
N ARG A 390 14.34 -3.63 -9.27
CA ARG A 390 14.59 -2.23 -9.64
C ARG A 390 14.94 -1.44 -8.39
N ASP A 391 16.17 -0.94 -8.32
CA ASP A 391 16.58 -0.05 -7.24
C ASP A 391 16.02 1.35 -7.49
N LEU A 392 14.91 1.65 -6.81
CA LEU A 392 14.32 2.99 -6.82
C LEU A 392 15.05 3.96 -5.89
N GLY A 393 16.05 3.52 -5.14
CA GLY A 393 16.78 4.34 -4.18
C GLY A 393 15.94 4.68 -2.94
N LEU A 394 15.10 3.76 -2.47
CA LEU A 394 14.19 3.96 -1.35
C LEU A 394 14.83 3.75 0.02
N VAL A 395 15.81 2.84 0.14
CA VAL A 395 16.51 2.49 1.40
C VAL A 395 18.01 2.43 1.22
#